data_AF-A0A2T3HTQ8-F1
#
_entry.id   AF-A0A2T3HTQ8-F1
#
_cell.length_a   1.000
_cell.length_b   1.000
_cell.length_c   1.000
_cell.angle_alpha   90.00
_cell.angle_beta   90.00
_cell.angle_gamma   90.00
#
_symmetry.space_group_name_H-M   'P 1'
#
loop_
_entity.id
_entity.type
_entity.pdbx_description
1 polymer ?
#
loop_
_entity_poly.entity_id
_entity_poly.type
_entity_poly.pdbx_seq_one_letter_code
_entity_poly.pdbx_strand_id
1 'polypeptide(L)' 'MESLIYDTLIDLSNNVPEQHAKIRQNLYDQLDLPLNKQRDLYSNALRPASSGILESNADFHNTVNN' A
#
# COMPACT_ATOMS: atom_id res chain seq x y z
N MET A 1 -5.95 -10.77 1.25
CA MET A 1 -5.90 -9.36 0.81
C MET A 1 -4.96 -8.55 1.70
N GLU A 2 -5.11 -8.62 3.02
CA GLU A 2 -4.22 -7.92 3.98
C GLU A 2 -2.73 -8.31 3.87
N SER A 3 -2.41 -9.60 3.68
CA SER A 3 -1.01 -10.03 3.48
C SER A 3 -0.36 -9.38 2.25
N LEU A 4 -1.11 -9.23 1.15
CA LEU A 4 -0.59 -8.72 -0.11
C LEU A 4 -0.31 -7.21 -0.03
N ILE A 5 -1.16 -6.48 0.69
CA ILE A 5 -0.95 -5.06 1.00
C ILE A 5 0.27 -4.93 1.92
N TYR A 6 0.37 -5.75 2.98
CA TYR A 6 1.50 -5.71 3.91
C TYR A 6 2.84 -6.01 3.23
N ASP A 7 2.92 -7.07 2.42
CA ASP A 7 4.10 -7.38 1.61
C ASP A 7 4.48 -6.20 0.70
N THR A 8 3.50 -5.57 0.04
CA THR A 8 3.75 -4.40 -0.81
C THR A 8 4.29 -3.21 -0.03
N LEU A 9 3.83 -2.98 1.20
CA LEU A 9 4.31 -1.89 2.04
C LEU A 9 5.74 -2.13 2.52
N ILE A 10 6.08 -3.38 2.87
CA ILE A 10 7.46 -3.80 3.17
C ILE A 10 8.34 -3.58 1.94
N ASP A 11 7.88 -3.96 0.76
CA ASP A 11 8.60 -3.75 -0.51
C ASP A 11 8.80 -2.26 -0.80
N LEU A 12 7.78 -1.43 -0.60
CA LEU A 12 7.89 0.03 -0.72
C LEU A 12 8.89 0.62 0.27
N SER A 13 8.90 0.16 1.52
CA SER A 13 9.83 0.65 2.54
C SER A 13 11.29 0.27 2.23
N ASN A 14 11.51 -0.91 1.67
CA ASN A 14 12.85 -1.44 1.39
C ASN A 14 13.42 -1.06 0.02
N ASN A 15 12.58 -0.64 -0.94
CA ASN A 15 13.02 -0.30 -2.29
C ASN A 15 13.11 1.22 -2.51
N VAL A 16 13.83 1.61 -3.57
CA VAL A 16 14.00 3.00 -3.98
C VAL A 16 12.72 3.57 -4.63
N PRO A 17 12.51 4.91 -4.58
CA PRO A 17 11.31 5.56 -5.11
C PRO A 17 10.96 5.25 -6.57
N GLU A 18 11.97 4.95 -7.40
CA GLU A 18 11.81 4.55 -8.80
C GLU A 18 11.07 3.20 -8.94
N GLN A 19 11.30 2.27 -8.01
CA GLN A 19 10.60 0.98 -7.96
C GLN A 19 9.20 1.12 -7.37
N HIS A 20 8.95 2.16 -6.55
CA HIS A 20 7.65 2.33 -5.89
C HIS A 20 6.50 2.44 -6.86
N ALA A 21 6.70 3.10 -8.01
CA ALA A 21 5.66 3.21 -9.04
C ALA A 21 5.25 1.82 -9.55
N LYS A 22 6.23 0.94 -9.81
CA LYS A 22 6.01 -0.42 -10.30
C LYS A 22 5.37 -1.31 -9.23
N ILE A 23 5.85 -1.21 -7.99
CA ILE A 23 5.30 -1.96 -6.84
C ILE A 23 3.82 -1.60 -6.61
N ARG A 24 3.47 -0.30 -6.65
CA ARG A 24 2.08 0.16 -6.56
C ARG A 24 1.22 -0.35 -7.71
N GLN A 25 1.73 -0.27 -8.95
CA GLN A 25 1.02 -0.76 -10.13
C GLN A 25 0.71 -2.26 -10.00
N ASN A 26 1.69 -3.05 -9.56
CA ASN A 26 1.55 -4.50 -9.38
C ASN A 26 0.54 -4.88 -8.28
N LEU A 27 0.45 -4.08 -7.21
CA LEU A 27 -0.59 -4.25 -6.20
C LEU A 27 -1.99 -3.96 -6.77
N TYR A 28 -2.13 -2.91 -7.56
CA TYR A 28 -3.42 -2.58 -8.18
C TYR A 28 -3.89 -3.63 -9.18
N ASP A 29 -2.97 -4.18 -9.97
CA ASP A 29 -3.24 -5.27 -10.92
C ASP A 29 -3.71 -6.54 -10.19
N GLN A 30 -3.03 -6.91 -9.10
CA GLN A 30 -3.39 -8.08 -8.30
C GLN A 30 -4.69 -7.93 -7.51
N LEU A 31 -5.01 -6.70 -7.07
CA LEU A 31 -6.24 -6.44 -6.33
C LEU A 31 -7.45 -6.28 -7.24
N ASP A 32 -7.26 -6.06 -8.55
CA ASP A 32 -8.31 -5.78 -9.55
C ASP A 32 -9.35 -4.76 -9.05
N LEU A 33 -8.85 -3.74 -8.34
CA LEU A 33 -9.71 -2.78 -7.64
C LEU A 33 -10.12 -1.61 -8.53
N PRO A 34 -11.35 -1.11 -8.41
CA PRO A 34 -11.77 0.12 -9.06
C PRO A 34 -11.00 1.34 -8.51
N LEU A 35 -10.85 2.37 -9.35
CA LEU A 35 -9.99 3.53 -9.11
C LEU A 35 -10.26 4.24 -7.76
N ASN A 36 -11.50 4.25 -7.30
CA ASN A 36 -11.87 4.80 -5.98
C ASN A 36 -11.15 4.05 -4.84
N LYS A 37 -11.24 2.71 -4.83
CA LYS A 37 -10.58 1.88 -3.82
C LYS A 37 -9.06 1.93 -3.92
N GLN A 38 -8.52 2.09 -5.13
CA GLN A 38 -7.07 2.29 -5.31
C GLN A 38 -6.58 3.60 -4.66
N ARG A 39 -7.39 4.67 -4.74
CA ARG A 39 -7.09 5.96 -4.12
C ARG A 39 -7.18 5.90 -2.60
N ASP A 40 -8.19 5.22 -2.05
CA ASP A 40 -8.31 5.00 -0.61
C ASP A 40 -7.10 4.21 -0.08
N LEU A 41 -6.74 3.10 -0.75
CA LEU A 41 -5.57 2.30 -0.42
C LEU A 41 -4.27 3.11 -0.52
N TYR A 42 -4.17 3.98 -1.52
CA TYR A 42 -3.01 4.87 -1.64
C TYR A 42 -2.89 5.83 -0.48
N SER A 43 -3.97 6.56 -0.18
CA SER A 43 -3.96 7.61 0.83
C SER A 43 -3.74 7.05 2.23
N ASN A 44 -4.32 5.88 2.51
CA ASN A 44 -4.33 5.27 3.83
C ASN A 44 -3.11 4.36 4.09
N ALA A 45 -2.59 3.67 3.07
CA ALA A 45 -1.52 2.69 3.25
C ALA A 45 -0.25 3.01 2.45
N LEU A 46 -0.36 3.20 1.13
CA LEU A 46 0.82 3.32 0.26
C LEU A 46 1.57 4.64 0.45
N ARG A 47 0.87 5.74 0.76
CA ARG A 47 1.44 7.06 1.02
C ARG A 47 2.28 7.08 2.32
N PRO A 48 1.77 6.62 3.49
CA PRO A 48 2.59 6.49 4.68
C PRO A 48 3.84 5.60 4.47
N ALA A 49 3.67 4.44 3.84
CA ALA A 49 4.79 3.54 3.58
C ALA A 49 5.85 4.11 2.63
N SER A 50 5.43 4.79 1.56
CA SER A 50 6.38 5.46 0.65
C SER A 50 7.11 6.63 1.31
N SER A 51 6.54 7.23 2.36
CA SER A 51 7.14 8.33 3.11
C SER A 51 8.10 7.85 4.22
N GLY A 52 8.27 6.53 4.41
CA GLY A 52 9.06 5.95 5.50
C GLY A 52 8.38 6.03 6.88
N ILE A 53 7.16 6.56 6.96
CA ILE A 53 6.36 6.65 8.17
C ILE A 53 5.42 5.44 8.19
N LEU A 54 6.01 4.26 8.39
CA LEU A 54 5.28 3.06 8.81
C LEU A 54 5.22 3.06 10.34
N GLU A 55 4.63 4.13 10.91
CA GLU A 55 4.49 4.25 12.36
C GLU A 55 3.27 3.42 12.80
N SER A 56 3.57 2.17 13.15
CA SER A 56 2.69 1.24 13.88
C SER A 56 1.50 0.64 13.11
N ASN A 57 1.45 -0.69 13.12
CA ASN A 57 0.44 -1.59 12.55
C ASN A 57 -1.04 -1.32 12.90
N ALA A 58 -1.37 -0.26 13.65
CA ALA A 58 -2.70 0.01 14.17
C ALA A 58 -3.68 0.62 13.14
N ASP A 59 -3.20 1.41 12.17
CA ASP A 59 -4.07 2.06 11.17
C ASP A 59 -4.42 1.17 9.96
N PHE A 60 -3.62 0.12 9.71
CA PHE A 60 -3.82 -0.77 8.56
C PHE A 60 -5.07 -1.64 8.70
N HIS A 61 -5.31 -2.19 9.89
CA HIS A 61 -6.43 -3.11 10.12
C HIS A 61 -7.79 -2.38 10.05
N ASN A 62 -7.81 -1.08 10.33
CA ASN A 62 -9.02 -0.26 10.24
C ASN A 62 -9.29 0.25 8.81
N THR A 63 -8.24 0.39 8.00
CA THR A 63 -8.32 0.82 6.60
C THR A 63 -8.81 -0.29 5.66
N VAL A 64 -8.41 -1.54 5.91
CA VAL A 64 -8.74 -2.66 5.01
C VAL A 64 -10.13 -3.26 5.30
N ASN A 65 -10.67 -3.05 6.50
CA ASN A 65 -11.94 -3.63 6.95
C ASN A 65 -13.15 -2.67 6.93
N ASN A 66 -13.02 -1.43 6.41
CA ASN A 66 -14.11 -0.45 6.38
C ASN A 66 -14.56 -0.12 4.95
#